data_AF-A0A848YZS9-F1
#
_entry.id   AF-A0A848YZS9-F1
#
_cell.length_a   1.000
_cell.length_b   1.000
_cell.length_c   1.000
_cell.angle_alpha   90.00
_cell.angle_beta   90.00
_cell.angle_gamma   90.00
#
_symmetry.space_group_name_H-M   'P 1'
#
loop_
_entity.id
_entity.type
_entity.pdbx_description
1 polymer ?
#
loop_
_entity_poly.entity_id
_entity_poly.type
_entity_poly.pdbx_seq_one_letter_code
_entity_poly.pdbx_strand_id
1 'polypeptide(L)'
;MDVVPDEAEGQTVELRKVRDSGTAAQSDRGPLTPPSGGPIRLRLTDLVQEGLRGPKGPGWALLGEFLTEPDTARALRLWFGDHRALDLPLDRGRLIRALDREIAAIDALMREFVDACLHHPRLQRLEASWRGLAYLVNQADGVEGVKIRVLNIAWAELCRDLERAIEFDQSHLFNLIYNQEFGMPGGEPYGVLLGDYEVWHRRGAGHPTDDVAALKAMSQVAAAAFAPFVVGCAPVTLGIDGFRDLGL
;
A
#
# COMPACT_ATOMS: atom_id res chain seq x y z
N MET A 1 -25.99 -41.56 28.70
CA MET A 1 -25.84 -41.54 27.23
C MET A 1 -27.10 -40.87 26.74
N ASP A 2 -27.01 -39.64 26.24
CA ASP A 2 -27.74 -39.13 25.05
C ASP A 2 -27.79 -37.59 24.99
N VAL A 3 -27.25 -37.09 23.87
CA VAL A 3 -27.72 -35.99 23.03
C VAL A 3 -27.83 -34.55 23.61
N VAL A 4 -26.86 -33.72 23.20
CA VAL A 4 -26.95 -32.28 22.88
C VAL A 4 -27.57 -32.18 21.47
N PRO A 5 -28.49 -31.25 21.11
CA PRO A 5 -28.32 -29.77 21.18
C PRO A 5 -29.62 -29.01 21.60
N ASP A 6 -29.93 -27.73 21.35
CA ASP A 6 -29.33 -26.64 20.53
C ASP A 6 -29.82 -25.21 20.97
N GLU A 7 -29.46 -24.19 20.17
CA GLU A 7 -30.08 -22.86 19.96
C GLU A 7 -29.91 -21.66 20.94
N ALA A 8 -29.79 -20.48 20.30
CA ALA A 8 -29.99 -19.09 20.76
C ALA A 8 -28.99 -18.51 21.81
N GLU A 9 -28.59 -17.23 21.77
CA GLU A 9 -29.00 -16.09 20.93
C GLU A 9 -27.87 -15.03 20.86
N GLY A 10 -27.79 -14.25 19.77
CA GLY A 10 -26.77 -13.22 19.60
C GLY A 10 -27.14 -11.86 20.23
N GLN A 11 -26.19 -11.20 20.91
CA GLN A 11 -26.40 -9.84 21.42
C GLN A 11 -25.97 -8.77 20.41
N THR A 12 -26.97 -8.11 19.83
CA THR A 12 -26.86 -6.85 19.09
C THR A 12 -26.53 -5.69 20.04
N VAL A 13 -25.54 -4.85 19.70
CA VAL A 13 -25.22 -3.63 20.45
C VAL A 13 -25.64 -2.39 19.65
N GLU A 14 -26.63 -1.66 20.15
CA GLU A 14 -27.07 -0.38 19.55
C GLU A 14 -26.06 0.75 19.76
N LEU A 15 -25.71 1.46 18.68
CA LEU A 15 -24.90 2.68 18.75
C LEU A 15 -25.80 3.92 18.84
N ARG A 16 -25.85 4.57 20.02
CA ARG A 16 -26.56 5.85 20.19
C ARG A 16 -25.70 7.04 19.76
N LYS A 17 -26.24 7.81 18.82
CA LYS A 17 -25.67 9.07 18.31
C LYS A 17 -25.81 10.20 19.34
N VAL A 18 -24.69 10.70 19.87
CA VAL A 18 -24.65 11.92 20.71
C VAL A 18 -24.73 13.15 19.81
N ARG A 19 -25.49 14.18 20.23
CA ARG A 19 -25.66 15.42 19.48
C ARG A 19 -24.48 16.36 19.70
N ASP A 20 -24.00 16.97 18.62
CA ASP A 20 -23.17 18.18 18.69
C ASP A 20 -23.93 19.35 19.31
N SER A 21 -23.21 20.11 20.13
CA SER A 21 -23.55 21.49 20.47
C SER A 21 -22.27 22.31 20.37
N GLY A 22 -22.10 23.03 19.26
CA GLY A 22 -20.87 23.75 18.96
C GLY A 22 -20.70 25.02 19.80
N THR A 23 -19.45 25.43 19.97
CA THR A 23 -19.10 26.82 20.26
C THR A 23 -17.80 27.12 19.53
N ALA A 24 -17.85 28.07 18.60
CA ALA A 24 -16.71 28.43 17.77
C ALA A 24 -15.67 29.21 18.61
N ALA A 25 -14.46 28.67 18.71
CA ALA A 25 -13.29 29.37 19.24
C ALA A 25 -12.21 29.39 18.16
N GLN A 26 -12.20 30.49 17.40
CA GLN A 26 -11.21 30.75 16.36
C GLN A 26 -9.84 30.98 17.03
N SER A 27 -8.92 30.03 16.91
CA SER A 27 -7.55 30.16 17.40
C SER A 27 -6.59 30.45 16.26
N ASP A 28 -6.03 31.65 16.31
CA ASP A 28 -5.02 32.18 15.40
C ASP A 28 -3.76 31.29 15.42
N ARG A 29 -3.44 30.64 14.30
CA ARG A 29 -2.26 29.78 14.15
C ARG A 29 -1.10 30.54 13.51
N GLY A 30 -0.55 31.50 14.25
CA GLY A 30 0.80 31.98 13.99
C GLY A 30 1.84 30.85 14.11
N PRO A 31 2.99 30.94 13.43
CA PRO A 31 4.04 29.92 13.52
C PRO A 31 4.56 29.81 14.97
N LEU A 32 4.51 28.60 15.52
CA LEU A 32 5.00 28.28 16.86
C LEU A 32 6.53 28.45 16.91
N THR A 33 7.00 29.62 17.34
CA THR A 33 8.39 29.80 17.75
C THR A 33 8.69 28.90 18.96
N PRO A 34 9.72 28.04 18.91
CA PRO A 34 10.03 27.16 20.02
C PRO A 34 10.49 27.96 21.24
N PRO A 35 10.11 27.56 22.47
CA PRO A 35 10.53 28.25 23.67
C PRO A 35 12.05 28.18 23.84
N SER A 36 12.67 29.33 24.07
CA SER A 36 14.12 29.47 24.23
C SER A 36 14.62 28.88 25.55
N GLY A 37 14.87 27.57 25.55
CA GLY A 37 15.64 26.84 26.55
C GLY A 37 16.54 25.82 25.84
N GLY A 38 17.80 25.70 26.28
CA GLY A 38 18.80 24.86 25.60
C GLY A 38 18.34 23.40 25.41
N PRO A 39 18.82 22.72 24.34
CA PRO A 39 18.20 21.49 23.84
C PRO A 39 18.20 20.39 24.89
N ILE A 40 16.99 19.96 25.27
CA ILE A 40 16.76 18.70 25.99
C ILE A 40 17.06 17.58 24.98
N ARG A 41 18.31 17.12 24.93
CA ARG A 41 18.70 15.95 24.13
C ARG A 41 18.09 14.69 24.75
N LEU A 42 16.94 14.27 24.22
CA LEU A 42 16.32 12.99 24.50
C LEU A 42 17.21 11.90 23.88
N ARG A 43 17.99 11.18 24.70
CA ARG A 43 19.01 10.27 24.19
C ARG A 43 18.43 9.14 23.34
N LEU A 44 17.22 8.66 23.64
CA LEU A 44 16.74 7.40 23.08
C LEU A 44 15.95 7.53 21.76
N THR A 45 15.34 8.68 21.47
CA THR A 45 14.80 8.96 20.11
C THR A 45 15.93 9.05 19.09
N ASP A 46 17.02 9.74 19.45
CA ASP A 46 18.23 9.82 18.63
C ASP A 46 18.85 8.43 18.44
N LEU A 47 18.95 7.62 19.50
CA LEU A 47 19.50 6.25 19.44
C LEU A 47 18.58 5.22 18.75
N VAL A 48 17.26 5.42 18.76
CA VAL A 48 16.32 4.63 17.95
C VAL A 48 16.46 5.00 16.48
N GLN A 49 16.62 6.28 16.15
CA GLN A 49 16.97 6.70 14.78
C GLN A 49 18.34 6.17 14.33
N GLU A 50 19.33 6.04 15.21
CA GLU A 50 20.60 5.36 14.90
C GLU A 50 20.44 3.83 14.78
N GLY A 51 19.68 3.19 15.68
CA GLY A 51 19.41 1.75 15.64
C GLY A 51 18.61 1.31 14.41
N LEU A 52 17.69 2.14 13.94
CA LEU A 52 16.95 1.95 12.69
C LEU A 52 17.85 2.05 11.44
N ARG A 53 19.02 2.70 11.53
CA ARG A 53 20.03 2.70 10.45
C ARG A 53 20.81 1.39 10.35
N GLY A 54 20.73 0.51 11.36
CA GLY A 54 21.24 -0.85 11.28
C GLY A 54 21.42 -1.53 12.65
N PRO A 55 21.34 -2.88 12.71
CA PRO A 55 21.35 -3.67 13.96
C PRO A 55 22.74 -3.75 14.65
N LYS A 56 23.62 -2.77 14.43
CA LYS A 56 25.00 -2.73 14.92
C LYS A 56 25.37 -1.31 15.35
N GLY A 57 25.01 -0.96 16.57
CA GLY A 57 25.35 0.32 17.20
C GLY A 57 25.04 0.32 18.70
N PRO A 58 25.57 1.28 19.47
CA PRO A 58 25.34 1.36 20.92
C PRO A 58 23.86 1.54 21.28
N GLY A 59 23.08 2.26 20.44
CA GLY A 59 21.64 2.40 20.62
C GLY A 59 20.87 1.07 20.50
N TRP A 60 21.30 0.19 19.60
CA TRP A 60 20.70 -1.15 19.44
C TRP A 60 20.97 -2.05 20.65
N ALA A 61 22.17 -1.96 21.24
CA ALA A 61 22.51 -2.70 22.46
C ALA A 61 21.66 -2.25 23.65
N LEU A 62 21.52 -0.93 23.86
CA LEU A 62 20.67 -0.36 24.92
C LEU A 62 19.19 -0.70 24.74
N LEU A 63 18.68 -0.71 23.51
CA LEU A 63 17.31 -1.16 23.21
C LEU A 63 17.11 -2.64 23.53
N GLY A 64 18.07 -3.50 23.18
CA GLY A 64 18.03 -4.92 23.54
C GLY A 64 18.07 -5.17 25.06
N GLU A 65 18.86 -4.39 25.79
CA GLU A 65 18.93 -4.43 27.25
C GLU A 65 17.61 -3.98 27.89
N PHE A 66 17.01 -2.88 27.41
CA PHE A 66 15.68 -2.42 27.82
C PHE A 66 14.57 -3.45 27.56
N LEU A 67 14.51 -4.03 26.36
CA LEU A 67 13.46 -5.00 25.98
C LEU A 67 13.55 -6.34 26.72
N THR A 68 14.71 -6.66 27.30
CA THR A 68 14.95 -7.92 28.02
C THR A 68 14.85 -7.75 29.55
N GLU A 69 14.79 -6.51 30.06
CA GLU A 69 14.78 -6.24 31.50
C GLU A 69 13.40 -6.55 32.13
N PRO A 70 13.31 -7.46 33.13
CA PRO A 70 12.03 -7.84 33.74
C PRO A 70 11.53 -6.85 34.80
N ASP A 71 12.39 -6.02 35.38
CA ASP A 71 11.99 -4.99 36.35
C ASP A 71 11.59 -3.70 35.65
N THR A 72 10.31 -3.34 35.74
CA THR A 72 9.76 -2.09 35.20
C THR A 72 10.48 -0.86 35.75
N ALA A 73 10.92 -0.84 37.00
CA ALA A 73 11.61 0.32 37.57
C ALA A 73 13.00 0.52 36.95
N ARG A 74 13.71 -0.57 36.67
CA ARG A 74 14.98 -0.56 35.94
C ARG A 74 14.79 -0.29 34.44
N ALA A 75 13.78 -0.86 33.80
CA ALA A 75 13.45 -0.57 32.40
C ALA A 75 13.14 0.93 32.19
N LEU A 76 12.39 1.56 33.09
CA LEU A 76 12.13 3.01 33.04
C LEU A 76 13.42 3.85 33.26
N ARG A 77 14.35 3.39 34.10
CA ARG A 77 15.67 4.02 34.27
C ARG A 77 16.54 3.90 33.01
N LEU A 78 16.50 2.76 32.33
CA LEU A 78 17.19 2.56 31.05
C LEU A 78 16.59 3.45 29.95
N TRP A 79 15.26 3.59 29.92
CA TRP A 79 14.54 4.41 28.94
C TRP A 79 14.82 5.91 29.08
N PHE A 80 14.63 6.47 30.28
CA PHE A 80 14.81 7.90 30.53
C PHE A 80 16.26 8.30 30.87
N GLY A 81 17.11 7.33 31.23
CA GLY A 81 18.49 7.54 31.67
C GLY A 81 18.63 8.24 33.04
N ASP A 82 19.88 8.40 33.48
CA ASP A 82 20.25 9.10 34.73
C ASP A 82 20.05 10.63 34.68
N HIS A 83 19.33 11.17 33.69
CA HIS A 83 19.13 12.60 33.54
C HIS A 83 17.65 12.99 33.61
N ARG A 84 17.28 13.63 34.73
CA ARG A 84 16.12 14.52 34.91
C ARG A 84 14.71 13.93 35.00
N ALA A 85 14.50 12.63 34.79
CA ALA A 85 13.17 12.04 35.02
C ALA A 85 12.89 11.62 36.49
N LEU A 86 13.95 11.43 37.31
CA LEU A 86 13.86 10.76 38.62
C LEU A 86 14.31 11.61 39.83
N ASP A 87 14.90 12.80 39.62
CA ASP A 87 15.42 13.68 40.70
C ASP A 87 14.36 14.59 41.36
N LEU A 88 13.08 14.34 41.09
CA LEU A 88 11.95 15.12 41.59
C LEU A 88 10.86 14.16 42.12
N PRO A 89 10.05 14.56 43.12
CA PRO A 89 9.07 13.67 43.73
C PRO A 89 8.13 13.07 42.67
N LEU A 90 8.19 11.74 42.56
CA LEU A 90 7.53 10.94 41.53
C LEU A 90 6.02 10.82 41.77
N ASP A 91 5.30 11.89 41.45
CA ASP A 91 3.86 11.83 41.26
C ASP A 91 3.53 10.88 40.08
N ARG A 92 2.70 9.87 40.34
CA ARG A 92 2.17 8.93 39.33
C ARG A 92 1.62 9.66 38.11
N GLY A 93 0.91 10.78 38.31
CA GLY A 93 0.34 11.57 37.22
C GLY A 93 1.39 12.25 36.34
N ARG A 94 2.59 12.54 36.87
CA ARG A 94 3.71 13.05 36.07
C ARG A 94 4.39 11.95 35.26
N LEU A 95 4.58 10.76 35.83
CA LEU A 95 5.17 9.62 35.13
C LEU A 95 4.32 9.17 33.94
N ILE A 96 3.00 9.05 34.12
CA ILE A 96 2.06 8.70 33.03
C ILE A 96 2.18 9.71 31.89
N ARG A 97 2.09 11.02 32.18
CA ARG A 97 2.24 12.09 31.16
C ARG A 97 3.63 12.15 30.50
N ALA A 98 4.67 11.60 31.13
CA ALA A 98 5.98 11.46 30.49
C ALA A 98 5.94 10.28 29.49
N LEU A 99 5.43 9.12 29.92
CA LEU A 99 5.26 7.94 29.06
C LEU A 99 4.35 8.23 27.85
N ASP A 100 3.23 8.93 28.04
CA ASP A 100 2.31 9.31 26.95
C ASP A 100 3.02 10.15 25.87
N ARG A 101 3.99 10.98 26.26
CA ARG A 101 4.79 11.79 25.32
C ARG A 101 5.81 10.96 24.57
N GLU A 102 6.47 10.01 25.25
CA GLU A 102 7.40 9.09 24.61
C GLU A 102 6.67 8.16 23.64
N ILE A 103 5.51 7.63 24.01
CA ILE A 103 4.64 6.83 23.12
C ILE A 103 4.24 7.67 21.89
N ALA A 104 3.77 8.91 22.09
CA ALA A 104 3.42 9.80 20.98
C ALA A 104 4.62 10.14 20.07
N ALA A 105 5.85 10.21 20.62
CA ALA A 105 7.07 10.41 19.85
C ALA A 105 7.44 9.15 19.03
N ILE A 106 7.31 7.96 19.61
CA ILE A 106 7.50 6.68 18.89
C ILE A 106 6.46 6.54 17.78
N ASP A 107 5.18 6.82 18.06
CA ASP A 107 4.10 6.79 17.07
C ASP A 107 4.33 7.77 15.91
N ALA A 108 4.91 8.94 16.17
CA ALA A 108 5.31 9.89 15.12
C ALA A 108 6.44 9.32 14.24
N LEU A 109 7.49 8.74 14.84
CA LEU A 109 8.60 8.13 14.11
C LEU A 109 8.14 6.90 13.29
N MET A 110 7.30 6.04 13.87
CA MET A 110 6.72 4.89 13.17
C MET A 110 5.80 5.35 12.03
N ARG A 111 5.02 6.41 12.24
CA ARG A 111 4.18 7.00 11.19
C ARG A 111 5.03 7.50 10.03
N GLU A 112 6.08 8.28 10.27
CA GLU A 112 6.98 8.77 9.21
C GLU A 112 7.59 7.62 8.40
N PHE A 113 8.05 6.55 9.08
CA PHE A 113 8.61 5.38 8.41
C PHE A 113 7.56 4.61 7.58
N VAL A 114 6.41 4.31 8.16
CA VAL A 114 5.32 3.58 7.48
C VAL A 114 4.78 4.41 6.31
N ASP A 115 4.62 5.72 6.49
CA ASP A 115 4.18 6.63 5.45
C ASP A 115 5.16 6.65 4.27
N ALA A 116 6.47 6.75 4.53
CA ALA A 116 7.51 6.68 3.50
C ALA A 116 7.54 5.31 2.79
N CYS A 117 7.30 4.20 3.50
CA CYS A 117 7.20 2.88 2.90
C CYS A 117 5.95 2.73 2.01
N LEU A 118 4.78 3.12 2.51
CA LEU A 118 3.49 3.00 1.81
C LEU A 118 3.41 3.94 0.61
N HIS A 119 3.95 5.16 0.69
CA HIS A 119 4.01 6.12 -0.41
C HIS A 119 5.15 5.84 -1.41
N HIS A 120 5.93 4.76 -1.22
CA HIS A 120 7.00 4.44 -2.16
C HIS A 120 6.43 4.01 -3.54
N PRO A 121 6.78 4.66 -4.68
CA PRO A 121 6.11 4.46 -5.98
C PRO A 121 6.21 3.04 -6.59
N ARG A 122 7.10 2.18 -6.06
CA ARG A 122 7.12 0.75 -6.43
C ARG A 122 6.08 -0.07 -5.65
N LEU A 123 5.85 0.26 -4.39
CA LEU A 123 4.86 -0.44 -3.56
C LEU A 123 3.45 -0.02 -3.97
N GLN A 124 3.19 1.28 -4.15
CA GLN A 124 1.89 1.78 -4.59
C GLN A 124 1.40 1.16 -5.91
N ARG A 125 2.29 1.02 -6.91
CA ARG A 125 1.93 0.35 -8.18
C ARG A 125 1.57 -1.12 -7.98
N LEU A 126 2.40 -1.87 -7.25
CA LEU A 126 2.12 -3.27 -6.94
C LEU A 126 0.81 -3.43 -6.14
N GLU A 127 0.60 -2.57 -5.15
CA GLU A 127 -0.60 -2.56 -4.32
C GLU A 127 -1.86 -2.19 -5.12
N ALA A 128 -1.76 -1.25 -6.06
CA ALA A 128 -2.85 -0.89 -6.97
C ALA A 128 -3.25 -2.09 -7.85
N SER A 129 -2.29 -2.77 -8.48
CA SER A 129 -2.53 -3.99 -9.29
C SER A 129 -3.24 -5.08 -8.47
N TRP A 130 -2.72 -5.41 -7.29
CA TRP A 130 -3.30 -6.45 -6.44
C TRP A 130 -4.65 -6.06 -5.84
N ARG A 131 -4.88 -4.78 -5.50
CA ARG A 131 -6.20 -4.30 -5.08
C ARG A 131 -7.21 -4.30 -6.24
N GLY A 132 -6.79 -3.98 -7.45
CA GLY A 132 -7.62 -4.06 -8.66
C GLY A 132 -8.05 -5.49 -8.95
N LEU A 133 -7.11 -6.45 -8.87
CA LEU A 133 -7.41 -7.88 -9.00
C LEU A 133 -8.33 -8.38 -7.86
N ALA A 134 -8.05 -8.02 -6.61
CA ALA A 134 -8.89 -8.40 -5.48
C ALA A 134 -10.31 -7.81 -5.59
N TYR A 135 -10.44 -6.57 -6.08
CA TYR A 135 -11.74 -5.96 -6.39
C TYR A 135 -12.48 -6.77 -7.46
N LEU A 136 -11.81 -7.11 -8.58
CA LEU A 136 -12.40 -7.92 -9.65
C LEU A 136 -12.89 -9.29 -9.16
N VAL A 137 -12.07 -9.99 -8.36
CA VAL A 137 -12.44 -11.28 -7.74
C VAL A 137 -13.65 -11.12 -6.82
N ASN A 138 -13.67 -10.08 -5.97
CA ASN A 138 -14.81 -9.81 -5.08
C ASN A 138 -16.09 -9.41 -5.82
N GLN A 139 -16.01 -8.78 -7.02
CA GLN A 139 -17.19 -8.50 -7.85
C GLN A 139 -17.69 -9.73 -8.62
N ALA A 140 -16.83 -10.73 -8.83
CA ALA A 140 -17.19 -12.01 -9.46
C ALA A 140 -17.68 -13.07 -8.46
N ASP A 141 -17.54 -12.83 -7.15
CA ASP A 141 -17.97 -13.76 -6.11
C ASP A 141 -19.49 -14.01 -6.18
N GLY A 142 -19.89 -15.27 -6.06
CA GLY A 142 -21.27 -15.72 -6.26
C GLY A 142 -21.79 -15.72 -7.71
N VAL A 143 -21.00 -15.34 -8.72
CA VAL A 143 -21.43 -15.40 -10.13
C VAL A 143 -21.04 -16.75 -10.76
N GLU A 144 -22.03 -17.58 -11.07
CA GLU A 144 -21.80 -18.87 -11.73
C GLU A 144 -21.21 -18.71 -13.13
N GLY A 145 -20.29 -19.61 -13.50
CA GLY A 145 -19.69 -19.66 -14.84
C GLY A 145 -18.56 -18.65 -15.11
N VAL A 146 -18.28 -17.71 -14.20
CA VAL A 146 -17.16 -16.77 -14.34
C VAL A 146 -15.84 -17.43 -13.94
N LYS A 147 -14.83 -17.35 -14.82
CA LYS A 147 -13.46 -17.81 -14.55
C LYS A 147 -12.47 -16.68 -14.81
N ILE A 148 -11.77 -16.25 -13.76
CA ILE A 148 -10.70 -15.26 -13.85
C ILE A 148 -9.38 -16.03 -13.97
N ARG A 149 -8.66 -15.83 -15.08
CA ARG A 149 -7.29 -16.34 -15.28
C ARG A 149 -6.33 -15.16 -15.32
N VAL A 150 -5.19 -15.27 -14.63
CA VAL A 150 -4.22 -14.18 -14.45
C VAL A 150 -2.90 -14.54 -15.11
N LEU A 151 -2.42 -13.68 -16.01
CA LEU A 151 -1.10 -13.78 -16.64
C LEU A 151 -0.23 -12.62 -16.16
N ASN A 152 0.85 -12.93 -15.43
CA ASN A 152 1.82 -11.93 -15.00
C ASN A 152 2.89 -11.75 -16.09
N ILE A 153 2.88 -10.61 -16.77
CA ILE A 153 3.86 -10.22 -17.79
C ILE A 153 4.08 -8.70 -17.73
N ALA A 154 5.32 -8.23 -17.90
CA ALA A 154 5.57 -6.79 -17.96
C ALA A 154 5.15 -6.21 -19.32
N TRP A 155 4.63 -4.98 -19.35
CA TRP A 155 4.24 -4.32 -20.61
C TRP A 155 5.37 -4.30 -21.65
N ALA A 156 6.61 -4.03 -21.20
CA ALA A 156 7.79 -4.04 -22.06
C ALA A 156 8.21 -5.45 -22.54
N GLU A 157 7.72 -6.53 -21.93
CA GLU A 157 7.88 -7.92 -22.43
C GLU A 157 6.81 -8.22 -23.47
N LEU A 158 5.56 -7.84 -23.20
CA LEU A 158 4.43 -7.96 -24.11
C LEU A 158 4.68 -7.21 -25.43
N CYS A 159 5.14 -5.96 -25.36
CA CYS A 159 5.52 -5.18 -26.55
C CYS A 159 6.63 -5.88 -27.34
N ARG A 160 7.65 -6.43 -26.68
CA ARG A 160 8.76 -7.13 -27.35
C ARG A 160 8.35 -8.45 -27.99
N ASP A 161 7.37 -9.17 -27.44
CA ASP A 161 6.81 -10.38 -28.06
C ASP A 161 6.06 -10.00 -29.36
N LEU A 162 5.20 -8.98 -29.28
CA LEU A 162 4.40 -8.49 -30.41
C LEU A 162 5.26 -7.81 -31.50
N GLU A 163 6.31 -7.07 -31.13
CA GLU A 163 7.26 -6.44 -32.07
C GLU A 163 8.19 -7.46 -32.76
N ARG A 164 8.45 -8.61 -32.11
CA ARG A 164 9.34 -9.66 -32.64
C ARG A 164 8.63 -10.62 -33.59
N ALA A 165 7.32 -10.81 -33.43
CA ALA A 165 6.52 -11.61 -34.33
C ALA A 165 6.40 -10.92 -35.70
N ILE A 166 6.60 -11.67 -36.80
CA ILE A 166 6.47 -11.13 -38.16
C ILE A 166 4.99 -10.81 -38.46
N GLU A 167 4.11 -11.71 -38.02
CA GLU A 167 2.66 -11.56 -38.01
C GLU A 167 2.14 -11.84 -36.60
N PHE A 168 1.03 -11.22 -36.22
CA PHE A 168 0.51 -11.28 -34.83
C PHE A 168 0.18 -12.70 -34.34
N ASP A 169 -0.14 -13.61 -35.27
CA ASP A 169 -0.48 -15.02 -35.01
C ASP A 169 0.72 -15.90 -34.60
N GLN A 170 1.94 -15.40 -34.83
CA GLN A 170 3.20 -16.04 -34.43
C GLN A 170 3.72 -15.58 -33.05
N SER A 171 3.02 -14.62 -32.40
CA SER A 171 3.37 -14.16 -31.06
C SER A 171 3.12 -15.23 -29.99
N HIS A 172 3.92 -15.25 -28.92
CA HIS A 172 3.69 -16.16 -27.80
C HIS A 172 2.35 -15.84 -27.10
N LEU A 173 1.96 -14.57 -27.08
CA LEU A 173 0.66 -14.12 -26.61
C LEU A 173 -0.51 -14.75 -27.39
N PHE A 174 -0.47 -14.73 -28.73
CA PHE A 174 -1.51 -15.35 -29.56
C PHE A 174 -1.63 -16.85 -29.30
N ASN A 175 -0.50 -17.54 -29.08
CA ASN A 175 -0.53 -18.95 -28.74
C ASN A 175 -1.25 -19.23 -27.40
N LEU A 176 -1.07 -18.37 -26.39
CA LEU A 176 -1.74 -18.50 -25.09
C LEU A 176 -3.24 -18.16 -25.14
N ILE A 177 -3.62 -17.15 -25.93
CA ILE A 177 -5.00 -16.64 -25.97
C ILE A 177 -5.86 -17.43 -26.97
N TYR A 178 -5.36 -17.62 -28.20
CA TYR A 178 -6.10 -18.27 -29.28
C TYR A 178 -5.83 -19.78 -29.30
N ASN A 179 -4.60 -20.21 -29.56
CA ASN A 179 -4.32 -21.64 -29.86
C ASN A 179 -4.65 -22.58 -28.69
N GLN A 180 -4.33 -22.18 -27.45
CA GLN A 180 -4.51 -23.03 -26.26
C GLN A 180 -5.95 -23.10 -25.74
N GLU A 181 -6.79 -22.11 -26.06
CA GLU A 181 -8.18 -22.07 -25.59
C GLU A 181 -9.19 -22.05 -26.75
N PHE A 182 -9.29 -20.95 -27.49
CA PHE A 182 -10.29 -20.79 -28.56
C PHE A 182 -10.10 -21.80 -29.72
N GLY A 183 -8.85 -22.07 -30.10
CA GLY A 183 -8.49 -23.02 -31.15
C GLY A 183 -8.39 -24.48 -30.68
N MET A 184 -8.48 -24.74 -29.37
CA MET A 184 -8.35 -26.09 -28.82
C MET A 184 -9.74 -26.76 -28.66
N PRO A 185 -9.95 -27.98 -29.19
CA PRO A 185 -11.19 -28.71 -28.96
C PRO A 185 -11.42 -28.97 -27.47
N GLY A 186 -12.45 -28.32 -26.91
CA GLY A 186 -12.76 -28.38 -25.47
C GLY A 186 -11.99 -27.38 -24.59
N GLY A 187 -11.27 -26.42 -25.17
CA GLY A 187 -10.71 -25.27 -24.44
C GLY A 187 -11.78 -24.25 -24.01
N GLU A 188 -11.41 -23.27 -23.18
CA GLU A 188 -12.35 -22.30 -22.61
C GLU A 188 -12.02 -20.88 -23.11
N PRO A 189 -12.69 -20.39 -24.17
CA PRO A 189 -12.34 -19.12 -24.80
C PRO A 189 -12.53 -17.93 -23.85
N TYR A 190 -11.58 -16.99 -23.90
CA TYR A 190 -11.62 -15.77 -23.11
C TYR A 190 -12.74 -14.84 -23.58
N GLY A 191 -13.65 -14.44 -22.68
CA GLY A 191 -14.73 -13.48 -23.00
C GLY A 191 -14.28 -12.01 -23.02
N VAL A 192 -13.19 -11.68 -22.33
CA VAL A 192 -12.59 -10.33 -22.26
C VAL A 192 -11.13 -10.45 -21.85
N LEU A 193 -10.28 -9.55 -22.33
CA LEU A 193 -8.87 -9.44 -21.98
C LEU A 193 -8.66 -8.12 -21.23
N LEU A 194 -8.18 -8.17 -19.99
CA LEU A 194 -7.91 -6.99 -19.17
C LEU A 194 -6.40 -6.79 -19.03
N GLY A 195 -5.90 -5.65 -19.51
CA GLY A 195 -4.51 -5.22 -19.34
C GLY A 195 -4.38 -4.22 -18.20
N ASP A 196 -3.74 -4.62 -17.10
CA ASP A 196 -3.33 -3.71 -16.01
C ASP A 196 -2.06 -2.95 -16.41
N TYR A 197 -2.21 -2.09 -17.42
CA TYR A 197 -1.15 -1.28 -18.00
C TYR A 197 -1.66 0.13 -18.27
N GLU A 198 -0.72 1.07 -18.36
CA GLU A 198 -0.96 2.47 -18.64
C GLU A 198 -0.30 2.82 -19.97
N VAL A 199 -1.08 2.93 -21.06
CA VAL A 199 -0.55 3.09 -22.43
C VAL A 199 -0.33 4.55 -22.82
N TRP A 200 0.74 4.80 -23.57
CA TRP A 200 1.22 6.13 -23.98
C TRP A 200 1.20 6.29 -25.50
N HIS A 201 0.74 7.43 -26.01
CA HIS A 201 0.71 7.70 -27.46
C HIS A 201 2.06 8.13 -28.05
N ARG A 202 3.06 8.38 -27.18
CA ARG A 202 4.40 8.83 -27.55
C ARG A 202 5.46 8.10 -26.72
N ARG A 203 6.50 7.63 -27.39
CA ARG A 203 7.72 7.11 -26.74
C ARG A 203 8.47 8.25 -26.05
N GLY A 204 9.13 7.96 -24.92
CA GLY A 204 9.91 8.94 -24.16
C GLY A 204 10.99 8.30 -23.29
N ALA A 205 11.82 9.13 -22.65
CA ALA A 205 12.94 8.63 -21.83
C ALA A 205 12.50 7.77 -20.62
N GLY A 206 11.29 8.01 -20.10
CA GLY A 206 10.67 7.18 -19.06
C GLY A 206 9.84 6.00 -19.59
N HIS A 207 9.60 5.93 -20.91
CA HIS A 207 8.70 4.94 -21.52
C HIS A 207 9.12 4.63 -22.98
N PRO A 208 10.01 3.64 -23.19
CA PRO A 208 10.68 3.41 -24.47
C PRO A 208 9.90 2.54 -25.47
N THR A 209 8.78 1.94 -25.06
CA THR A 209 7.96 1.01 -25.86
C THR A 209 7.12 1.72 -26.91
N ASP A 210 6.77 1.01 -27.99
CA ASP A 210 5.76 1.49 -28.95
C ASP A 210 4.38 0.96 -28.61
N ASP A 211 3.71 1.63 -27.67
CA ASP A 211 2.39 1.17 -27.24
C ASP A 211 1.36 1.26 -28.36
N VAL A 212 1.52 2.17 -29.33
CA VAL A 212 0.59 2.29 -30.47
C VAL A 212 0.75 1.09 -31.40
N ALA A 213 1.97 0.64 -31.67
CA ALA A 213 2.22 -0.60 -32.41
C ALA A 213 1.76 -1.84 -31.63
N ALA A 214 2.04 -1.90 -30.32
CA ALA A 214 1.61 -3.01 -29.46
C ALA A 214 0.08 -3.11 -29.36
N LEU A 215 -0.63 -1.99 -29.21
CA LEU A 215 -2.10 -1.93 -29.23
C LEU A 215 -2.66 -2.37 -30.59
N LYS A 216 -2.01 -2.00 -31.70
CA LYS A 216 -2.41 -2.46 -33.03
C LYS A 216 -2.30 -3.99 -33.13
N ALA A 217 -1.16 -4.57 -32.76
CA ALA A 217 -0.97 -6.03 -32.77
C ALA A 217 -1.95 -6.74 -31.80
N MET A 218 -2.09 -6.23 -30.58
CA MET A 218 -3.06 -6.74 -29.60
C MET A 218 -4.50 -6.68 -30.11
N SER A 219 -4.89 -5.63 -30.85
CA SER A 219 -6.24 -5.56 -31.43
C SER A 219 -6.50 -6.65 -32.49
N GLN A 220 -5.46 -7.12 -33.20
CA GLN A 220 -5.55 -8.25 -34.12
C GLN A 220 -5.70 -9.58 -33.35
N VAL A 221 -4.93 -9.78 -32.27
CA VAL A 221 -5.06 -10.95 -31.38
C VAL A 221 -6.46 -11.00 -30.74
N ALA A 222 -6.93 -9.87 -30.21
CA ALA A 222 -8.26 -9.71 -29.62
C ALA A 222 -9.38 -10.00 -30.63
N ALA A 223 -9.26 -9.48 -31.87
CA ALA A 223 -10.22 -9.72 -32.93
C ALA A 223 -10.26 -11.20 -33.35
N ALA A 224 -9.10 -11.87 -33.44
CA ALA A 224 -9.04 -13.29 -33.78
C ALA A 224 -9.64 -14.20 -32.70
N ALA A 225 -9.42 -13.88 -31.42
CA ALA A 225 -9.96 -14.62 -30.28
C ALA A 225 -11.41 -14.23 -29.91
N PHE A 226 -12.02 -13.27 -30.62
CA PHE A 226 -13.32 -12.66 -30.28
C PHE A 226 -13.41 -12.08 -28.85
N ALA A 227 -12.26 -11.69 -28.28
CA ALA A 227 -12.10 -11.28 -26.90
C ALA A 227 -11.65 -9.80 -26.84
N PRO A 228 -12.53 -8.83 -26.55
CA PRO A 228 -12.16 -7.41 -26.51
C PRO A 228 -11.07 -7.15 -25.47
N PHE A 229 -10.06 -6.35 -25.84
CA PHE A 229 -8.99 -5.92 -24.97
C PHE A 229 -9.30 -4.55 -24.35
N VAL A 230 -9.24 -4.46 -23.02
CA VAL A 230 -9.45 -3.25 -22.23
C VAL A 230 -8.17 -2.93 -21.46
N VAL A 231 -7.72 -1.68 -21.52
CA VAL A 231 -6.45 -1.23 -20.91
C VAL A 231 -6.56 0.22 -20.46
N GLY A 232 -5.78 0.60 -19.43
CA GLY A 232 -5.69 1.98 -18.96
C GLY A 232 -4.90 2.88 -19.91
N CYS A 233 -5.38 4.10 -20.13
CA CYS A 233 -4.73 5.10 -20.97
C CYS A 233 -4.01 6.12 -20.07
N ALA A 234 -2.77 6.50 -20.35
CA ALA A 234 -2.02 7.44 -19.50
C ALA A 234 -2.54 8.89 -19.64
N PRO A 235 -2.44 9.76 -18.60
CA PRO A 235 -2.82 11.17 -18.69
C PRO A 235 -2.17 11.89 -19.89
N VAL A 236 -0.90 11.58 -20.16
CA VAL A 236 -0.13 12.15 -21.28
C VAL A 236 -0.78 11.90 -22.65
N THR A 237 -1.58 10.84 -22.82
CA THR A 237 -2.33 10.57 -24.06
C THR A 237 -3.39 11.63 -24.37
N LEU A 238 -3.96 12.23 -23.32
CA LEU A 238 -4.92 13.33 -23.38
C LEU A 238 -4.22 14.70 -23.42
N GLY A 239 -2.88 14.73 -23.33
CA GLY A 239 -2.07 15.94 -23.33
C GLY A 239 -2.03 16.68 -21.99
N ILE A 240 -2.33 16.00 -20.88
CA ILE A 240 -2.31 16.52 -19.51
C ILE A 240 -1.26 15.80 -18.65
N ASP A 241 -0.80 16.45 -17.59
CA ASP A 241 0.21 15.88 -16.69
C ASP A 241 -0.40 14.94 -15.64
N GLY A 242 -1.67 15.12 -15.27
CA GLY A 242 -2.39 14.18 -14.43
C GLY A 242 -3.91 14.27 -14.57
N PHE A 243 -4.63 13.19 -14.22
CA PHE A 243 -6.11 13.16 -14.29
C PHE A 243 -6.82 14.20 -13.43
N ARG A 244 -6.13 14.84 -12.48
CA ARG A 244 -6.63 15.98 -11.70
C ARG A 244 -6.95 17.19 -12.58
N ASP A 245 -6.30 17.30 -13.73
CA ASP A 245 -6.44 18.43 -14.66
C ASP A 245 -7.71 18.34 -15.53
N LEU A 246 -8.44 17.21 -15.49
CA LEU A 246 -9.66 16.99 -16.27
C LEU A 246 -10.89 17.75 -15.76
N GLY A 247 -10.85 18.32 -14.54
CA GLY A 247 -11.96 19.11 -13.99
C GLY A 247 -13.26 18.32 -13.74
N LEU A 248 -13.15 17.00 -13.53
CA LEU A 248 -14.23 16.09 -13.13
C LEU A 248 -14.53 16.17 -11.61
#